data_AF-A0A7Y0ZSM5-F1
#
_entry.id   AF-A0A7Y0ZSM5-F1
#
_cell.length_a   1.000
_cell.length_b   1.000
_cell.length_c   1.000
_cell.angle_alpha   90.00
_cell.angle_beta   90.00
_cell.angle_gamma   90.00
#
_symmetry.space_group_name_H-M   'P 1'
#
loop_
_entity.id
_entity.type
_entity.pdbx_description
1 polymer ?
#
loop_
_entity_poly.entity_id
_entity_poly.type
_entity_poly.pdbx_seq_one_letter_code
_entity_poly.pdbx_strand_id
1 'polypeptide(L)'
;MTSVTLTSGSSQQPVYPLLPTALATDDMAPVEDPPTEQEVDSNDNRQALKTALAHRRNLQTLARQLKQAAQSLAPQASAEAVLRALQETLMDVDPDSALQHQSPQKISLERFITHHGTYIPATREDLFDMADALINHSLSHPLGNLGGGLSWALPLSVEHQRVVRDVVADNTEKLPGLPLFDPRRGALGYLLEGNPLSGTELQDPAKALEKLLDTPKAQELGQAIQAKVGGIATDTSANDYVLSAIHLGLDPESIEQPGRNTVAGFNLAADSHWGMSPASVISALAKHLSDSGKTSLASADLGARLLQCH
;
A
#
# COMPACT_ATOMS: atom_id res chain seq x y z
N MET A 1 24.66 65.53 45.91
CA MET A 1 23.34 65.30 45.29
C MET A 1 23.57 64.37 44.10
N THR A 2 23.87 63.10 44.38
CA THR A 2 22.94 61.95 44.30
C THR A 2 22.41 61.71 42.89
N SER A 3 23.22 61.03 42.08
CA SER A 3 22.76 60.29 40.89
C SER A 3 22.87 58.81 41.24
N VAL A 4 21.73 58.14 41.42
CA VAL A 4 21.65 56.69 41.58
C VAL A 4 20.81 56.16 40.44
N THR A 5 21.51 55.41 39.61
CA THR A 5 21.08 54.64 38.44
C THR A 5 20.10 53.56 38.86
N LEU A 6 18.94 53.49 38.20
CA LEU A 6 17.96 52.43 38.40
C LEU A 6 18.47 51.13 37.77
N THR A 7 18.37 50.10 38.59
CA THR A 7 18.79 48.71 38.42
C THR A 7 18.02 47.97 37.34
N SER A 8 18.77 47.32 36.44
CA SER A 8 18.30 46.29 35.52
C SER A 8 17.84 45.03 36.27
N GLY A 9 16.63 44.55 35.96
CA GLY A 9 16.08 43.27 36.39
C GLY A 9 15.98 42.30 35.22
N SER A 10 16.48 41.08 35.44
CA SER A 10 16.77 40.03 34.48
C SER A 10 15.59 39.48 33.68
N SER A 11 15.87 39.08 32.44
CA SER A 11 15.20 37.94 31.79
C SER A 11 16.27 37.13 31.09
N GLN A 12 16.62 36.01 31.70
CA GLN A 12 17.57 35.01 31.19
C GLN A 12 17.03 34.40 29.89
N GLN A 13 17.78 34.59 28.81
CA GLN A 13 17.70 33.75 27.62
C GLN A 13 18.56 32.49 27.85
N PRO A 14 18.10 31.29 27.42
CA PRO A 14 18.91 30.09 27.51
C PRO A 14 20.12 30.18 26.56
N VAL A 15 21.30 30.02 27.15
CA VAL A 15 22.60 29.96 26.49
C VAL A 15 22.74 28.60 25.81
N TYR A 16 22.80 28.57 24.48
CA TYR A 16 23.29 27.41 23.75
C TYR A 16 24.82 27.49 23.68
N PRO A 17 25.56 26.45 24.09
CA PRO A 17 27.01 26.47 24.03
C PRO A 17 27.49 26.44 22.57
N LEU A 18 28.41 27.36 22.28
CA LEU A 18 29.19 27.42 21.04
C LEU A 18 30.06 26.16 20.92
N LEU A 19 29.89 25.40 19.85
CA LEU A 19 30.83 24.34 19.49
C LEU A 19 32.08 24.95 18.83
N PRO A 20 33.29 24.50 19.20
CA PRO A 20 34.56 25.05 18.72
C PRO A 20 34.89 24.64 17.29
N THR A 21 35.59 25.54 16.60
CA THR A 21 36.15 25.35 15.25
C THR A 21 37.27 24.30 15.25
N ALA A 22 37.10 23.33 14.34
CA ALA A 22 38.06 22.44 13.66
C ALA A 22 39.43 22.12 14.30
N LEU A 23 39.67 20.82 14.49
CA LEU A 23 40.99 20.21 14.26
C LEU A 23 40.81 19.08 13.25
N ALA A 24 41.48 19.23 12.11
CA ALA A 24 41.68 18.18 11.13
C ALA A 24 42.59 17.11 11.72
N THR A 25 42.15 15.85 11.68
CA THR A 25 43.03 14.70 11.59
C THR A 25 42.39 13.69 10.65
N ASP A 26 43.20 13.33 9.66
CA ASP A 26 43.04 12.34 8.62
C ASP A 26 42.81 10.94 9.20
N ASP A 27 42.26 10.06 8.36
CA ASP A 27 42.16 8.59 8.52
C ASP A 27 40.90 8.01 9.20
N MET A 28 39.79 7.98 8.44
CA MET A 28 38.74 6.96 8.56
C MET A 28 38.21 6.64 7.16
N ALA A 29 38.39 5.40 6.73
CA ALA A 29 37.88 4.85 5.47
C ALA A 29 36.37 5.11 5.31
N PRO A 30 35.85 5.25 4.06
CA PRO A 30 34.43 5.43 3.85
C PRO A 30 33.69 4.19 4.36
N VAL A 31 32.78 4.39 5.31
CA VAL A 31 31.73 3.41 5.59
C VAL A 31 30.85 3.43 4.34
N GLU A 32 30.95 2.38 3.51
CA GLU A 32 30.01 2.19 2.41
C GLU A 32 28.60 2.05 3.00
N ASP A 33 27.71 2.95 2.59
CA ASP A 33 26.29 2.80 2.82
C ASP A 33 25.84 1.42 2.30
N PRO A 34 24.93 0.72 3.00
CA PRO A 34 24.36 -0.51 2.46
C PRO A 34 23.77 -0.22 1.08
N PRO A 35 23.84 -1.19 0.14
CA PRO A 35 23.43 -0.95 -1.23
C PRO A 35 21.97 -0.50 -1.22
N THR A 36 21.77 0.77 -1.56
CA THR A 36 20.47 1.32 -1.91
C THR A 36 19.97 0.43 -3.04
N GLU A 37 18.86 -0.27 -2.83
CA GLU A 37 18.11 -0.86 -3.94
C GLU A 37 17.99 0.26 -4.97
N GLN A 38 18.64 0.07 -6.12
CA GLN A 38 18.60 1.05 -7.19
C GLN A 38 17.12 1.31 -7.47
N GLU A 39 16.67 2.53 -7.18
CA GLU A 39 15.41 3.07 -7.65
C GLU A 39 15.39 2.80 -9.16
N VAL A 40 14.68 1.74 -9.54
CA VAL A 40 14.36 1.53 -10.94
C VAL A 40 13.45 2.70 -11.24
N ASP A 41 13.97 3.67 -11.99
CA ASP A 41 13.30 4.87 -12.50
C ASP A 41 12.13 4.46 -13.40
N SER A 42 11.14 3.87 -12.77
CA SER A 42 9.95 3.29 -13.34
C SER A 42 8.82 4.13 -12.77
N ASN A 43 8.59 5.29 -13.41
CA ASN A 43 7.34 6.04 -13.29
C ASN A 43 6.08 5.22 -13.68
N ASP A 44 6.22 3.89 -13.88
CA ASP A 44 5.13 2.93 -14.02
C ASP A 44 4.83 2.25 -12.66
N ASN A 45 3.90 2.85 -11.91
CA ASN A 45 3.42 2.34 -10.63
C ASN A 45 2.79 0.94 -10.75
N ARG A 46 2.44 0.50 -11.96
CA ARG A 46 1.95 -0.88 -12.19
C ARG A 46 3.07 -1.89 -12.05
N GLN A 47 4.25 -1.57 -12.58
CA GLN A 47 5.41 -2.44 -12.45
C GLN A 47 5.87 -2.50 -10.98
N ALA A 48 5.88 -1.35 -10.30
CA ALA A 48 6.16 -1.30 -8.87
C ALA A 48 5.18 -2.16 -8.05
N LEU A 49 3.88 -2.07 -8.34
CA LEU A 49 2.85 -2.90 -7.70
C LEU A 49 3.08 -4.40 -7.96
N LYS A 50 3.38 -4.79 -9.20
CA LYS A 50 3.70 -6.19 -9.54
C LYS A 50 4.89 -6.71 -8.76
N THR A 51 5.97 -5.95 -8.73
CA THR A 51 7.18 -6.33 -8.00
C THR A 51 6.94 -6.41 -6.49
N ALA A 52 6.14 -5.51 -5.91
CA ALA A 52 5.77 -5.58 -4.49
C ALA A 52 4.88 -6.80 -4.17
N LEU A 53 3.91 -7.13 -5.04
CA LEU A 53 3.08 -8.33 -4.90
C LEU A 53 3.91 -9.62 -5.04
N ALA A 54 4.83 -9.65 -5.99
CA ALA A 54 5.78 -10.73 -6.19
C ALA A 54 6.68 -10.94 -4.97
N HIS A 55 7.23 -9.85 -4.43
CA HIS A 55 8.02 -9.87 -3.20
C HIS A 55 7.21 -10.49 -2.05
N ARG A 56 5.97 -10.03 -1.82
CA ARG A 56 5.09 -10.59 -0.79
C ARG A 56 4.85 -12.10 -0.96
N ARG A 57 4.60 -12.58 -2.19
CA ARG A 57 4.41 -14.01 -2.49
C ARG A 57 5.70 -14.82 -2.29
N ASN A 58 6.85 -14.24 -2.61
CA ASN A 58 8.15 -14.84 -2.32
C ASN A 58 8.35 -15.02 -0.82
N LEU A 59 8.05 -14.01 0.01
CA LEU A 59 8.14 -14.12 1.47
C LEU A 59 7.23 -15.23 2.03
N GLN A 60 6.00 -15.34 1.52
CA GLN A 60 5.07 -16.42 1.92
C GLN A 60 5.59 -17.79 1.53
N THR A 61 6.20 -17.90 0.35
CA THR A 61 6.81 -19.14 -0.13
C THR A 61 8.02 -19.51 0.71
N LEU A 62 8.92 -18.55 0.98
CA LEU A 62 10.06 -18.71 1.87
C LEU A 62 9.62 -19.20 3.24
N ALA A 63 8.65 -18.54 3.88
CA ALA A 63 8.14 -18.93 5.20
C ALA A 63 7.61 -20.37 5.21
N ARG A 64 6.87 -20.78 4.18
CA ARG A 64 6.37 -22.15 4.06
C ARG A 64 7.52 -23.16 3.95
N GLN A 65 8.51 -22.86 3.12
CA GLN A 65 9.67 -23.74 2.93
C GLN A 65 10.55 -23.80 4.18
N LEU A 66 10.72 -22.70 4.92
CA LEU A 66 11.42 -22.66 6.20
C LEU A 66 10.74 -23.56 7.24
N LYS A 67 9.39 -23.49 7.36
CA LYS A 67 8.64 -24.39 8.25
C LYS A 67 8.82 -25.86 7.86
N GLN A 68 8.80 -26.16 6.57
CA GLN A 68 9.00 -27.52 6.08
C GLN A 68 10.43 -28.03 6.36
N ALA A 69 11.45 -27.20 6.13
CA ALA A 69 12.84 -27.51 6.46
C ALA A 69 13.03 -27.69 7.97
N ALA A 70 12.42 -26.86 8.81
CA ALA A 70 12.47 -26.99 10.26
C ALA A 70 11.82 -28.31 10.74
N GLN A 71 10.74 -28.75 10.09
CA GLN A 71 10.04 -29.99 10.42
C GLN A 71 10.85 -31.25 10.06
N SER A 72 11.71 -31.19 9.04
CA SER A 72 12.55 -32.33 8.65
C SER A 72 13.81 -32.49 9.51
N LEU A 73 14.19 -31.44 10.26
CA LEU A 73 15.36 -31.43 11.14
C LEU A 73 15.06 -32.05 12.52
N ALA A 74 16.07 -32.65 13.15
CA ALA A 74 15.97 -33.09 14.54
C ALA A 74 15.78 -31.88 15.50
N PRO A 75 15.13 -32.06 16.67
CA PRO A 75 14.94 -30.97 17.64
C PRO A 75 16.22 -30.25 18.06
N GLN A 76 17.36 -30.96 18.10
CA GLN A 76 18.68 -30.43 18.47
C GLN A 76 19.65 -30.50 17.27
N ALA A 77 19.17 -30.18 16.07
CA ALA A 77 20.01 -30.14 14.87
C ALA A 77 21.16 -29.12 15.03
N SER A 78 22.35 -29.46 14.52
CA SER A 78 23.49 -28.55 14.54
C SER A 78 23.33 -27.43 13.52
N ALA A 79 24.08 -26.34 13.70
CA ALA A 79 24.07 -25.21 12.76
C ALA A 79 24.46 -25.64 11.33
N GLU A 80 25.37 -26.61 11.18
CA GLU A 80 25.76 -27.14 9.87
C GLU A 80 24.61 -27.92 9.21
N ALA A 81 23.82 -28.65 10.01
CA ALA A 81 22.64 -29.36 9.50
C ALA A 81 21.54 -28.38 9.06
N VAL A 82 21.34 -27.29 9.81
CA VAL A 82 20.41 -26.21 9.46
C VAL A 82 20.87 -25.52 8.17
N LEU A 83 22.14 -25.11 8.09
CA LEU A 83 22.71 -24.47 6.91
C LEU A 83 22.59 -25.36 5.68
N ARG A 84 22.89 -26.66 5.81
CA ARG A 84 22.71 -27.62 4.71
C ARG A 84 21.26 -27.69 4.26
N ALA A 85 20.31 -27.75 5.19
CA ALA A 85 18.89 -27.75 4.86
C ALA A 85 18.48 -26.48 4.08
N LEU A 86 18.99 -25.31 4.47
CA LEU A 86 18.75 -24.05 3.75
C LEU A 86 19.37 -24.01 2.34
N GLN A 87 20.52 -24.65 2.15
CA GLN A 87 21.21 -24.74 0.86
C GLN A 87 20.54 -25.74 -0.10
N GLU A 88 20.05 -26.86 0.42
CA GLU A 88 19.43 -27.93 -0.37
C GLU A 88 17.95 -27.66 -0.68
N THR A 89 17.25 -26.93 0.19
CA THR A 89 15.84 -26.59 -0.02
C THR A 89 15.73 -25.45 -1.03
N LEU A 90 15.04 -25.71 -2.13
CA LEU A 90 14.79 -24.73 -3.18
C LEU A 90 13.40 -24.12 -3.05
N MET A 91 13.28 -22.85 -3.41
CA MET A 91 12.01 -22.17 -3.60
C MET A 91 11.90 -21.62 -5.01
N ASP A 92 10.68 -21.60 -5.54
CA ASP A 92 10.34 -20.89 -6.76
C ASP A 92 10.34 -19.38 -6.50
N VAL A 93 10.89 -18.61 -7.44
CA VAL A 93 10.83 -17.15 -7.44
C VAL A 93 9.66 -16.72 -8.31
N ASP A 94 8.85 -15.79 -7.80
CA ASP A 94 7.74 -15.20 -8.55
C ASP A 94 8.26 -14.51 -9.84
N PRO A 95 7.65 -14.75 -11.02
CA PRO A 95 8.11 -14.19 -12.29
C PRO A 95 8.20 -12.66 -12.34
N ASP A 96 7.37 -11.96 -11.56
CA ASP A 96 7.34 -10.50 -11.50
C ASP A 96 8.36 -9.93 -10.47
N SER A 97 9.16 -10.80 -9.85
CA SER A 97 10.20 -10.43 -8.90
C SER A 97 11.40 -9.78 -9.59
N ALA A 98 11.98 -8.77 -8.93
CA ALA A 98 13.26 -8.17 -9.36
C ALA A 98 14.39 -9.22 -9.45
N LEU A 99 14.34 -10.27 -8.61
CA LEU A 99 15.31 -11.36 -8.58
C LEU A 99 15.34 -12.22 -9.86
N GLN A 100 14.26 -12.21 -10.64
CA GLN A 100 14.13 -13.06 -11.83
C GLN A 100 15.19 -12.73 -12.89
N HIS A 101 15.65 -11.47 -12.95
CA HIS A 101 16.69 -11.04 -13.89
C HIS A 101 18.10 -11.49 -13.50
N GLN A 102 18.28 -11.94 -12.26
CA GLN A 102 19.61 -12.18 -11.66
C GLN A 102 19.81 -13.64 -11.22
N SER A 103 18.77 -14.47 -11.27
CA SER A 103 18.81 -15.82 -10.73
C SER A 103 17.98 -16.82 -11.55
N PRO A 104 18.30 -18.12 -11.48
CA PRO A 104 17.43 -19.16 -12.01
C PRO A 104 16.05 -19.12 -11.33
N GLN A 105 15.03 -19.63 -12.02
CA GLN A 105 13.63 -19.67 -11.55
C GLN A 105 13.47 -20.31 -10.15
N LYS A 106 14.43 -21.14 -9.74
CA LYS A 106 14.53 -21.72 -8.40
C LYS A 106 15.83 -21.32 -7.74
N ILE A 107 15.77 -20.85 -6.50
CA ILE A 107 16.94 -20.53 -5.68
C ILE A 107 16.88 -21.22 -4.32
N SER A 108 18.04 -21.44 -3.69
CA SER A 108 18.09 -21.97 -2.32
C SER A 108 17.54 -20.96 -1.32
N LEU A 109 17.02 -21.44 -0.19
CA LEU A 109 16.55 -20.57 0.88
C LEU A 109 17.70 -19.71 1.43
N GLU A 110 18.89 -20.30 1.57
CA GLU A 110 20.10 -19.60 2.00
C GLU A 110 20.42 -18.41 1.08
N ARG A 111 20.41 -18.61 -0.25
CA ARG A 111 20.70 -17.53 -1.20
C ARG A 111 19.63 -16.44 -1.15
N PHE A 112 18.36 -16.80 -1.02
CA PHE A 112 17.27 -15.83 -0.89
C PHE A 112 17.45 -14.96 0.37
N ILE A 113 17.72 -15.59 1.52
CA ILE A 113 17.90 -14.92 2.81
C ILE A 113 19.11 -13.97 2.78
N THR A 114 20.23 -14.45 2.23
CA THR A 114 21.47 -13.66 2.10
C THR A 114 21.27 -12.47 1.16
N HIS A 115 20.53 -12.62 0.07
CA HIS A 115 20.26 -11.52 -0.87
C HIS A 115 19.53 -10.35 -0.20
N HIS A 116 18.60 -10.63 0.71
CA HIS A 116 17.85 -9.60 1.44
C HIS A 116 18.58 -9.07 2.70
N GLY A 117 19.86 -9.42 2.88
CA GLY A 117 20.68 -8.91 3.99
C GLY A 117 20.21 -9.34 5.37
N THR A 118 19.47 -10.45 5.46
CA THR A 118 18.91 -10.94 6.72
C THR A 118 19.82 -11.95 7.43
N TYR A 119 19.65 -12.10 8.74
CA TYR A 119 20.38 -13.09 9.54
C TYR A 119 20.07 -14.52 9.06
N ILE A 120 21.11 -15.36 8.95
CA ILE A 120 20.98 -16.77 8.58
C ILE A 120 20.61 -17.59 9.82
N PRO A 121 19.44 -18.27 9.83
CA PRO A 121 19.04 -19.13 10.94
C PRO A 121 20.08 -20.22 11.25
N ALA A 122 20.43 -20.39 12.53
CA ALA A 122 21.41 -21.37 12.98
C ALA A 122 20.77 -22.55 13.73
N THR A 123 19.52 -22.41 14.16
CA THR A 123 18.80 -23.45 14.90
C THR A 123 17.47 -23.80 14.22
N ARG A 124 16.89 -24.94 14.62
CA ARG A 124 15.53 -25.32 14.18
C ARG A 124 14.47 -24.33 14.67
N GLU A 125 14.65 -23.72 15.84
CA GLU A 125 13.75 -22.73 16.40
C GLU A 125 13.82 -21.42 15.60
N ASP A 126 15.03 -20.96 15.26
CA ASP A 126 15.25 -19.78 14.41
C ASP A 126 14.49 -19.88 13.07
N LEU A 127 14.42 -21.08 12.47
CA LEU A 127 13.66 -21.29 11.23
C LEU A 127 12.16 -21.08 11.41
N PHE A 128 11.59 -21.52 12.54
CA PHE A 128 10.17 -21.30 12.84
C PHE A 128 9.90 -19.83 13.14
N ASP A 129 10.72 -19.21 13.97
CA ASP A 129 10.59 -17.80 14.34
C ASP A 129 10.71 -16.89 13.13
N MET A 130 11.69 -17.15 12.25
CA MET A 130 11.84 -16.42 11.00
C MET A 130 10.62 -16.64 10.09
N ALA A 131 10.13 -17.87 9.97
CA ALA A 131 8.95 -18.14 9.15
C ALA A 131 7.70 -17.40 9.67
N ASP A 132 7.50 -17.35 10.99
CA ASP A 132 6.38 -16.61 11.59
C ASP A 132 6.55 -15.10 11.41
N ALA A 133 7.76 -14.56 11.56
CA ALA A 133 8.06 -13.16 11.27
C ALA A 133 7.77 -12.80 9.80
N LEU A 134 8.18 -13.64 8.85
CA LEU A 134 7.91 -13.46 7.42
C LEU A 134 6.42 -13.54 7.09
N ILE A 135 5.68 -14.47 7.69
CA ILE A 135 4.22 -14.55 7.53
C ILE A 135 3.59 -13.26 8.01
N ASN A 136 3.93 -12.81 9.22
CA ASN A 136 3.40 -11.58 9.80
C ASN A 136 3.72 -10.36 8.94
N HIS A 137 4.94 -10.27 8.41
CA HIS A 137 5.32 -9.20 7.49
C HIS A 137 4.49 -9.23 6.19
N SER A 138 4.25 -10.42 5.64
CA SER A 138 3.47 -10.62 4.41
C SER A 138 1.95 -10.41 4.55
N LEU A 139 1.45 -10.16 5.76
CA LEU A 139 0.04 -9.84 6.01
C LEU A 139 -0.32 -8.45 5.47
N SER A 140 0.64 -7.52 5.44
CA SER A 140 0.42 -6.19 4.89
C SER A 140 0.32 -6.28 3.37
N HIS A 141 -0.77 -5.74 2.82
CA HIS A 141 -0.94 -5.66 1.38
C HIS A 141 -0.10 -4.48 0.81
N PRO A 142 0.51 -4.59 -0.39
CA PRO A 142 1.26 -3.47 -0.98
C PRO A 142 0.43 -2.21 -1.21
N LEU A 143 -0.88 -2.36 -1.40
CA LEU A 143 -1.86 -1.25 -1.49
C LEU A 143 -2.34 -0.75 -0.10
N GLY A 144 -1.69 -1.16 0.99
CA GLY A 144 -2.04 -0.80 2.35
C GLY A 144 -3.47 -1.22 2.73
N ASN A 145 -4.25 -0.27 3.23
CA ASN A 145 -5.66 -0.46 3.59
C ASN A 145 -6.62 -0.25 2.40
N LEU A 146 -6.12 -0.15 1.17
CA LEU A 146 -6.91 0.04 -0.05
C LEU A 146 -7.63 1.40 -0.16
N GLY A 147 -7.43 2.33 0.78
CA GLY A 147 -7.99 3.69 0.74
C GLY A 147 -7.15 4.70 -0.05
N GLY A 148 -5.90 4.36 -0.37
CA GLY A 148 -4.96 5.24 -1.07
C GLY A 148 -4.67 6.51 -0.27
N GLY A 149 -4.66 7.65 -0.96
CA GLY A 149 -4.39 8.97 -0.37
C GLY A 149 -5.35 9.42 0.73
N LEU A 150 -6.55 8.84 0.81
CA LEU A 150 -7.47 9.09 1.94
C LEU A 150 -6.97 8.48 3.26
N SER A 151 -6.07 7.51 3.18
CA SER A 151 -5.54 6.74 4.30
C SER A 151 -4.08 7.05 4.62
N TRP A 152 -3.48 8.04 3.96
CA TRP A 152 -2.13 8.48 4.30
C TRP A 152 -2.07 9.00 5.74
N ALA A 153 -0.87 9.02 6.32
CA ALA A 153 -0.64 9.57 7.65
C ALA A 153 -1.11 11.04 7.76
N LEU A 154 -0.97 11.79 6.66
CA LEU A 154 -1.67 13.04 6.43
C LEU A 154 -2.64 12.84 5.26
N PRO A 155 -3.95 12.61 5.51
CA PRO A 155 -4.93 12.38 4.47
C PRO A 155 -5.06 13.57 3.51
N LEU A 156 -5.55 13.31 2.30
CA LEU A 156 -5.90 14.36 1.33
C LEU A 156 -6.83 15.41 1.96
N SER A 157 -6.50 16.68 1.76
CA SER A 157 -7.36 17.79 2.15
C SER A 157 -8.70 17.72 1.40
N VAL A 158 -9.76 18.30 1.98
CA VAL A 158 -11.08 18.37 1.33
C VAL A 158 -10.99 19.02 -0.06
N GLU A 159 -10.12 20.02 -0.22
CA GLU A 159 -9.86 20.64 -1.52
C GLU A 159 -9.26 19.66 -2.53
N HIS A 160 -8.23 18.90 -2.14
CA HIS A 160 -7.65 17.88 -3.01
C HIS A 160 -8.62 16.73 -3.30
N GLN A 161 -9.47 16.34 -2.34
CA GLN A 161 -10.52 15.34 -2.58
C GLN A 161 -11.51 15.80 -3.66
N ARG A 162 -11.92 17.08 -3.65
CA ARG A 162 -12.76 17.65 -4.72
C ARG A 162 -12.04 17.58 -6.06
N VAL A 163 -10.77 18.01 -6.12
CA VAL A 163 -9.96 17.92 -7.35
C VAL A 163 -9.88 16.50 -7.88
N VAL A 164 -9.63 15.50 -7.01
CA VAL A 164 -9.57 14.08 -7.40
C VAL A 164 -10.90 13.60 -8.01
N ARG A 165 -12.03 13.94 -7.38
CA ARG A 165 -13.36 13.61 -7.89
C ARG A 165 -13.62 14.28 -9.26
N ASP A 166 -13.25 15.55 -9.37
CA ASP A 166 -13.57 16.39 -10.54
C ASP A 166 -12.75 15.99 -11.78
N VAL A 167 -11.53 15.46 -11.62
CA VAL A 167 -10.76 14.92 -12.75
C VAL A 167 -11.54 13.84 -13.52
N VAL A 168 -12.25 12.96 -12.81
CA VAL A 168 -13.07 11.90 -13.42
C VAL A 168 -14.38 12.45 -13.96
N ALA A 169 -15.03 13.34 -13.21
CA ALA A 169 -16.35 13.87 -13.56
C ALA A 169 -16.31 14.81 -14.77
N ASP A 170 -15.34 15.74 -14.79
CA ASP A 170 -15.27 16.82 -15.78
C ASP A 170 -14.36 16.47 -16.96
N ASN A 171 -13.50 15.46 -16.81
CA ASN A 171 -12.51 15.03 -17.80
C ASN A 171 -11.69 16.19 -18.40
N THR A 172 -11.26 17.14 -17.57
CA THR A 172 -10.47 18.28 -18.05
C THR A 172 -9.18 17.86 -18.73
N GLU A 173 -8.65 16.69 -18.34
CA GLU A 173 -7.41 16.10 -18.85
C GLU A 173 -7.59 15.32 -20.15
N LYS A 174 -8.83 15.23 -20.67
CA LYS A 174 -9.16 14.55 -21.92
C LYS A 174 -8.68 13.09 -21.95
N LEU A 175 -8.79 12.40 -20.82
CA LEU A 175 -8.44 11.00 -20.71
C LEU A 175 -9.34 10.16 -21.64
N PRO A 176 -8.77 9.19 -22.37
CA PRO A 176 -9.55 8.29 -23.22
C PRO A 176 -10.61 7.52 -22.41
N GLY A 177 -11.83 7.43 -22.94
CA GLY A 177 -12.97 6.79 -22.29
C GLY A 177 -13.68 7.65 -21.25
N LEU A 178 -13.26 8.91 -21.06
CA LEU A 178 -14.03 9.92 -20.34
C LEU A 178 -14.57 11.00 -21.30
N PRO A 179 -15.64 11.73 -20.94
CA PRO A 179 -16.49 11.50 -19.77
C PRO A 179 -17.29 10.20 -19.90
N LEU A 180 -17.66 9.62 -18.76
CA LEU A 180 -18.52 8.43 -18.75
C LEU A 180 -19.92 8.75 -19.24
N PHE A 181 -20.58 7.78 -19.87
CA PHE A 181 -22.01 7.88 -20.19
C PHE A 181 -22.86 8.11 -18.93
N ASP A 182 -22.53 7.42 -17.83
CA ASP A 182 -23.13 7.67 -16.52
C ASP A 182 -22.04 8.15 -15.55
N PRO A 183 -21.91 9.48 -15.33
CA PRO A 183 -20.87 10.04 -14.48
C PRO A 183 -20.96 9.59 -13.03
N ARG A 184 -22.12 9.12 -12.56
CA ARG A 184 -22.31 8.63 -11.19
C ARG A 184 -21.47 7.39 -10.89
N ARG A 185 -21.05 6.64 -11.91
CA ARG A 185 -20.22 5.44 -11.72
C ARG A 185 -18.77 5.76 -11.34
N GLY A 186 -18.34 7.01 -11.50
CA GLY A 186 -17.03 7.51 -11.08
C GLY A 186 -15.85 6.69 -11.58
N ALA A 187 -14.75 6.71 -10.82
CA ALA A 187 -13.51 6.04 -11.21
C ALA A 187 -13.68 4.51 -11.30
N LEU A 188 -14.49 3.90 -10.43
CA LEU A 188 -14.73 2.45 -10.47
C LEU A 188 -15.39 2.04 -11.79
N GLY A 189 -16.43 2.76 -12.23
CA GLY A 189 -17.07 2.52 -13.52
C GLY A 189 -16.11 2.73 -14.69
N TYR A 190 -15.30 3.77 -14.62
CA TYR A 190 -14.28 4.05 -15.63
C TYR A 190 -13.28 2.90 -15.76
N LEU A 191 -12.73 2.38 -14.66
CA LEU A 191 -11.73 1.31 -14.70
C LEU A 191 -12.31 -0.03 -15.15
N LEU A 192 -13.56 -0.33 -14.77
CA LEU A 192 -14.26 -1.55 -15.19
C LEU A 192 -14.62 -1.54 -16.68
N GLU A 193 -14.76 -0.37 -17.30
CA GLU A 193 -15.05 -0.25 -18.72
C GLU A 193 -13.84 -0.69 -19.56
N GLY A 194 -13.99 -1.82 -20.25
CA GLY A 194 -12.94 -2.46 -21.04
C GLY A 194 -12.10 -3.49 -20.27
N ASN A 195 -12.24 -3.57 -18.94
CA ASN A 195 -11.54 -4.53 -18.09
C ASN A 195 -12.53 -5.20 -17.11
N PRO A 196 -13.47 -6.03 -17.61
CA PRO A 196 -14.42 -6.69 -16.75
C PRO A 196 -13.71 -7.68 -15.82
N LEU A 197 -14.08 -7.64 -14.54
CA LEU A 197 -13.61 -8.58 -13.53
C LEU A 197 -14.42 -9.88 -13.58
N SER A 198 -13.75 -10.99 -13.32
CA SER A 198 -14.39 -12.29 -13.10
C SER A 198 -15.21 -12.31 -11.81
N GLY A 199 -16.15 -13.26 -11.71
CA GLY A 199 -16.96 -13.42 -10.50
C GLY A 199 -16.13 -13.67 -9.24
N THR A 200 -14.97 -14.32 -9.35
CA THR A 200 -14.05 -14.54 -8.21
C THR A 200 -13.31 -13.27 -7.81
N GLU A 201 -12.91 -12.42 -8.77
CA GLU A 201 -12.24 -11.15 -8.48
C GLU A 201 -13.20 -10.16 -7.82
N LEU A 202 -14.47 -10.12 -8.25
CA LEU A 202 -15.49 -9.25 -7.65
C LEU A 202 -15.78 -9.53 -6.16
N GLN A 203 -15.41 -10.72 -5.67
CA GLN A 203 -15.59 -11.09 -4.26
C GLN A 203 -14.38 -10.75 -3.37
N ASP A 204 -13.24 -10.37 -3.96
CA ASP A 204 -11.98 -10.10 -3.27
C ASP A 204 -11.51 -8.68 -3.62
N PRO A 205 -11.80 -7.67 -2.77
CA PRO A 205 -11.51 -6.27 -3.07
C PRO A 205 -10.04 -6.00 -3.37
N ALA A 206 -9.11 -6.68 -2.69
CA ALA A 206 -7.68 -6.52 -2.93
C ALA A 206 -7.33 -6.99 -4.34
N LYS A 207 -7.74 -8.21 -4.73
CA LYS A 207 -7.48 -8.74 -6.09
C LYS A 207 -8.17 -7.94 -7.18
N ALA A 208 -9.39 -7.47 -6.93
CA ALA A 208 -10.08 -6.58 -7.86
C ALA A 208 -9.25 -5.32 -8.11
N LEU A 209 -8.76 -4.67 -7.06
CA LEU A 209 -7.94 -3.47 -7.18
C LEU A 209 -6.57 -3.74 -7.80
N GLU A 210 -5.90 -4.85 -7.44
CA GLU A 210 -4.66 -5.30 -8.12
C GLU A 210 -4.88 -5.36 -9.65
N LYS A 211 -6.00 -5.94 -10.08
CA LYS A 211 -6.33 -6.11 -11.50
C LYS A 211 -6.68 -4.80 -12.19
N LEU A 212 -7.47 -3.95 -11.53
CA LEU A 212 -7.87 -2.65 -12.07
C LEU A 212 -6.68 -1.69 -12.19
N LEU A 213 -5.78 -1.70 -11.20
CA LEU A 213 -4.57 -0.89 -11.18
C LEU A 213 -3.53 -1.37 -12.18
N ASP A 214 -3.49 -2.67 -12.52
CA ASP A 214 -2.63 -3.21 -13.59
C ASP A 214 -3.17 -2.90 -15.01
N THR A 215 -3.58 -1.66 -15.25
CA THR A 215 -4.04 -1.19 -16.57
C THR A 215 -3.41 0.15 -16.93
N PRO A 216 -3.06 0.40 -18.21
CA PRO A 216 -2.59 1.73 -18.63
C PRO A 216 -3.59 2.84 -18.28
N LYS A 217 -4.88 2.51 -18.32
CA LYS A 217 -6.00 3.39 -17.97
C LYS A 217 -5.94 3.87 -16.51
N ALA A 218 -5.61 2.97 -15.57
CA ALA A 218 -5.39 3.35 -14.17
C ALA A 218 -4.15 4.23 -14.02
N GLN A 219 -3.06 3.89 -14.70
CA GLN A 219 -1.81 4.67 -14.64
C GLN A 219 -2.02 6.12 -15.12
N GLU A 220 -2.65 6.29 -16.28
CA GLU A 220 -2.96 7.60 -16.85
C GLU A 220 -3.87 8.42 -15.93
N LEU A 221 -4.90 7.79 -15.34
CA LEU A 221 -5.79 8.45 -14.38
C LEU A 221 -5.04 8.90 -13.12
N GLY A 222 -4.23 8.01 -12.53
CA GLY A 222 -3.46 8.31 -11.33
C GLY A 222 -2.47 9.46 -11.54
N GLN A 223 -1.75 9.42 -12.66
CA GLN A 223 -0.80 10.48 -13.04
C GLN A 223 -1.50 11.82 -13.30
N ALA A 224 -2.67 11.80 -13.97
CA ALA A 224 -3.47 13.00 -14.20
C ALA A 224 -3.94 13.64 -12.88
N ILE A 225 -4.44 12.82 -11.95
CA ILE A 225 -4.86 13.29 -10.62
C ILE A 225 -3.66 13.85 -9.85
N GLN A 226 -2.56 13.10 -9.81
CA GLN A 226 -1.32 13.51 -9.14
C GLN A 226 -0.83 14.87 -9.63
N ALA A 227 -0.81 15.08 -10.95
CA ALA A 227 -0.41 16.34 -11.54
C ALA A 227 -1.33 17.50 -11.11
N LYS A 228 -2.65 17.26 -11.00
CA LYS A 228 -3.61 18.29 -10.61
C LYS A 228 -3.54 18.70 -9.16
N VAL A 229 -3.28 17.75 -8.27
CA VAL A 229 -3.13 18.04 -6.84
C VAL A 229 -1.71 18.48 -6.47
N GLY A 230 -0.78 18.52 -7.44
CA GLY A 230 0.63 18.82 -7.20
C GLY A 230 1.32 17.78 -6.32
N GLY A 231 0.91 16.51 -6.43
CA GLY A 231 1.43 15.41 -5.64
C GLY A 231 2.87 15.05 -5.99
N ILE A 232 3.62 14.57 -4.99
CA ILE A 232 4.98 14.07 -5.18
C ILE A 232 4.90 12.67 -5.82
N ALA A 233 5.63 12.48 -6.92
CA ALA A 233 5.73 11.19 -7.57
C ALA A 233 6.56 10.21 -6.71
N THR A 234 5.96 9.06 -6.44
CA THR A 234 6.58 7.88 -5.83
C THR A 234 6.07 6.62 -6.54
N ASP A 235 6.69 5.49 -6.27
CA ASP A 235 6.32 4.18 -6.83
C ASP A 235 4.88 3.73 -6.52
N THR A 236 4.22 4.35 -5.52
CA THR A 236 2.82 4.04 -5.15
C THR A 236 1.84 5.19 -5.39
N SER A 237 2.32 6.43 -5.45
CA SER A 237 1.51 7.65 -5.49
C SER A 237 0.37 7.64 -6.53
N ALA A 238 0.64 7.25 -7.78
CA ALA A 238 -0.41 7.21 -8.81
C ALA A 238 -1.51 6.19 -8.46
N ASN A 239 -1.14 5.01 -7.95
CA ASN A 239 -2.10 4.00 -7.48
C ASN A 239 -2.92 4.53 -6.30
N ASP A 240 -2.29 5.22 -5.35
CA ASP A 240 -2.98 5.81 -4.19
C ASP A 240 -4.02 6.86 -4.60
N TYR A 241 -3.74 7.65 -5.64
CA TYR A 241 -4.69 8.60 -6.20
C TYR A 241 -5.86 7.91 -6.91
N VAL A 242 -5.61 6.83 -7.65
CA VAL A 242 -6.68 6.03 -8.27
C VAL A 242 -7.58 5.40 -7.21
N LEU A 243 -6.99 4.83 -6.16
CA LEU A 243 -7.75 4.28 -5.02
C LEU A 243 -8.62 5.37 -4.38
N SER A 244 -8.05 6.56 -4.14
CA SER A 244 -8.82 7.71 -3.63
C SER A 244 -9.98 8.07 -4.55
N ALA A 245 -9.76 8.12 -5.87
CA ALA A 245 -10.79 8.43 -6.84
C ALA A 245 -11.92 7.38 -6.88
N ILE A 246 -11.60 6.11 -6.64
CA ILE A 246 -12.61 5.04 -6.51
C ILE A 246 -13.50 5.31 -5.30
N HIS A 247 -12.92 5.54 -4.12
CA HIS A 247 -13.68 5.81 -2.90
C HIS A 247 -14.50 7.10 -2.99
N LEU A 248 -13.92 8.19 -3.49
CA LEU A 248 -14.62 9.47 -3.66
C LEU A 248 -15.70 9.44 -4.74
N GLY A 249 -15.56 8.56 -5.74
CA GLY A 249 -16.61 8.31 -6.73
C GLY A 249 -17.77 7.49 -6.17
N LEU A 250 -17.49 6.55 -5.26
CA LEU A 250 -18.50 5.74 -4.56
C LEU A 250 -19.22 6.54 -3.46
N ASP A 251 -18.50 7.39 -2.74
CA ASP A 251 -19.00 8.20 -1.63
C ASP A 251 -18.59 9.68 -1.75
N PRO A 252 -19.13 10.40 -2.75
CA PRO A 252 -18.88 11.84 -2.88
C PRO A 252 -19.48 12.64 -1.72
N GLU A 253 -20.49 12.10 -1.03
CA GLU A 253 -21.12 12.75 0.12
C GLU A 253 -20.16 12.93 1.30
N SER A 254 -19.20 12.01 1.47
CA SER A 254 -18.18 12.05 2.52
C SER A 254 -17.31 13.32 2.49
N ILE A 255 -17.14 13.95 1.32
CA ILE A 255 -16.32 15.16 1.15
C ILE A 255 -16.92 16.35 1.90
N GLU A 256 -18.24 16.54 1.76
CA GLU A 256 -18.94 17.73 2.29
C GLU A 256 -19.64 17.44 3.61
N GLN A 257 -20.12 16.21 3.80
CA GLN A 257 -20.96 15.82 4.93
C GLN A 257 -20.52 14.45 5.48
N PRO A 258 -19.30 14.35 6.05
CA PRO A 258 -18.82 13.09 6.61
C PRO A 258 -19.73 12.65 7.76
N GLY A 259 -20.27 11.43 7.66
CA GLY A 259 -21.12 10.83 8.68
C GLY A 259 -20.44 9.63 9.33
N ARG A 260 -20.35 9.63 10.67
CA ARG A 260 -19.63 8.58 11.44
C ARG A 260 -20.04 7.14 11.08
N ASN A 261 -21.31 6.93 10.74
CA ASN A 261 -21.86 5.60 10.40
C ASN A 261 -22.55 5.63 9.02
N THR A 262 -22.14 6.54 8.13
CA THR A 262 -22.78 6.73 6.84
C THR A 262 -21.75 6.66 5.75
N VAL A 263 -22.03 5.84 4.74
CA VAL A 263 -21.20 5.70 3.54
C VAL A 263 -22.09 5.85 2.31
N ALA A 264 -21.71 6.71 1.38
CA ALA A 264 -22.46 6.96 0.14
C ALA A 264 -23.94 7.33 0.39
N GLY A 265 -24.22 8.03 1.48
CA GLY A 265 -25.58 8.37 1.95
C GLY A 265 -26.35 7.21 2.60
N PHE A 266 -25.75 6.03 2.77
CA PHE A 266 -26.34 4.86 3.41
C PHE A 266 -25.93 4.78 4.89
N ASN A 267 -26.90 4.75 5.80
CA ASN A 267 -26.64 4.62 7.24
C ASN A 267 -26.41 3.16 7.64
N LEU A 268 -25.16 2.79 7.88
CA LEU A 268 -24.74 1.46 8.33
C LEU A 268 -25.33 1.09 9.70
N ALA A 269 -25.61 2.08 10.55
CA ALA A 269 -26.10 1.89 11.91
C ALA A 269 -27.62 2.09 12.07
N ALA A 270 -28.37 2.16 10.96
CA ALA A 270 -29.83 2.31 11.02
C ALA A 270 -30.47 1.18 11.83
N ASP A 271 -31.53 1.52 12.60
CA ASP A 271 -32.26 0.57 13.44
C ASP A 271 -32.80 -0.62 12.66
N SER A 272 -33.12 -0.42 11.36
CA SER A 272 -33.54 -1.47 10.44
C SER A 272 -32.48 -2.55 10.20
N HIS A 273 -31.21 -2.28 10.50
CA HIS A 273 -30.11 -3.23 10.34
C HIS A 273 -29.77 -3.96 11.65
N TRP A 274 -30.42 -3.62 12.77
CA TRP A 274 -30.15 -4.28 14.05
C TRP A 274 -30.54 -5.75 14.00
N GLY A 275 -29.65 -6.62 14.48
CA GLY A 275 -29.82 -8.07 14.44
C GLY A 275 -29.59 -8.71 13.07
N MET A 276 -29.26 -7.94 12.02
CA MET A 276 -28.85 -8.48 10.73
C MET A 276 -27.40 -8.97 10.77
N SER A 277 -27.08 -9.95 9.92
CA SER A 277 -25.69 -10.34 9.72
C SER A 277 -24.92 -9.24 8.98
N PRO A 278 -23.60 -9.07 9.21
CA PRO A 278 -22.79 -8.13 8.45
C PRO A 278 -22.89 -8.32 6.92
N ALA A 279 -22.99 -9.58 6.47
CA ALA A 279 -23.18 -9.90 5.05
C ALA A 279 -24.49 -9.32 4.50
N SER A 280 -25.58 -9.37 5.28
CA SER A 280 -26.87 -8.79 4.90
C SER A 280 -26.82 -7.28 4.78
N VAL A 281 -26.08 -6.60 5.68
CA VAL A 281 -25.89 -5.15 5.61
C VAL A 281 -25.06 -4.77 4.38
N ILE A 282 -24.02 -5.54 4.05
CA ILE A 282 -23.22 -5.33 2.83
C ILE A 282 -24.10 -5.52 1.58
N SER A 283 -24.96 -6.54 1.52
CA SER A 283 -25.88 -6.73 0.40
C SER A 283 -26.90 -5.58 0.27
N ALA A 284 -27.37 -5.02 1.40
CA ALA A 284 -28.24 -3.84 1.38
C ALA A 284 -27.50 -2.60 0.86
N LEU A 285 -26.25 -2.40 1.27
CA LEU A 285 -25.39 -1.34 0.75
C LEU A 285 -25.13 -1.52 -0.76
N ALA A 286 -24.82 -2.74 -1.22
CA ALA A 286 -24.63 -3.05 -2.63
C ALA A 286 -25.87 -2.68 -3.45
N LYS A 287 -27.05 -3.06 -2.96
CA LYS A 287 -28.32 -2.68 -3.58
C LYS A 287 -28.48 -1.16 -3.64
N HIS A 288 -28.19 -0.43 -2.56
CA HIS A 288 -28.23 1.03 -2.51
C HIS A 288 -27.29 1.69 -3.54
N LEU A 289 -26.06 1.18 -3.68
CA LEU A 289 -25.09 1.68 -4.67
C LEU A 289 -25.55 1.46 -6.11
N SER A 290 -26.17 0.31 -6.39
CA SER A 290 -26.76 0.05 -7.71
C SER A 290 -27.99 0.93 -7.98
N ASP A 291 -28.90 1.06 -7.00
CA ASP A 291 -30.14 1.83 -7.14
C ASP A 291 -29.86 3.34 -7.29
N SER A 292 -28.81 3.85 -6.65
CA SER A 292 -28.33 5.25 -6.79
C SER A 292 -27.51 5.50 -8.07
N GLY A 293 -27.12 4.44 -8.80
CA GLY A 293 -26.32 4.54 -10.02
C GLY A 293 -24.81 4.68 -9.80
N LYS A 294 -24.35 4.58 -8.55
CA LYS A 294 -22.92 4.62 -8.18
C LYS A 294 -22.16 3.39 -8.67
N THR A 295 -22.86 2.28 -8.86
CA THR A 295 -22.32 1.06 -9.45
C THR A 295 -23.26 0.50 -10.53
N SER A 296 -22.74 -0.41 -11.35
CA SER A 296 -23.61 -1.31 -12.10
C SER A 296 -24.12 -2.42 -11.17
N LEU A 297 -25.13 -3.18 -11.61
CA LEU A 297 -25.57 -4.37 -10.86
C LEU A 297 -24.43 -5.38 -10.65
N ALA A 298 -23.55 -5.52 -11.64
CA ALA A 298 -22.43 -6.46 -11.59
C ALA A 298 -21.31 -6.04 -10.64
N SER A 299 -21.15 -4.73 -10.38
CA SER A 299 -20.08 -4.19 -9.54
C SER A 299 -20.56 -3.69 -8.16
N ALA A 300 -21.84 -3.87 -7.84
CA ALA A 300 -22.47 -3.43 -6.61
C ALA A 300 -21.83 -4.03 -5.35
N ASP A 301 -21.62 -5.35 -5.34
CA ASP A 301 -21.00 -6.04 -4.21
C ASP A 301 -19.55 -5.58 -4.00
N LEU A 302 -18.79 -5.39 -5.08
CA LEU A 302 -17.43 -4.88 -5.01
C LEU A 302 -17.42 -3.46 -4.44
N GLY A 303 -18.25 -2.55 -4.96
CA GLY A 303 -18.35 -1.18 -4.45
C GLY A 303 -18.71 -1.13 -2.96
N ALA A 304 -19.65 -1.98 -2.52
CA ALA A 304 -20.03 -2.07 -1.12
C ALA A 304 -18.89 -2.57 -0.23
N ARG A 305 -18.10 -3.56 -0.68
CA ARG A 305 -16.94 -4.06 0.07
C ARG A 305 -15.81 -3.03 0.13
N LEU A 306 -15.58 -2.29 -0.96
CA LEU A 306 -14.54 -1.25 -1.01
C LEU A 306 -14.81 -0.16 0.04
N LEU A 307 -16.05 0.30 0.18
CA LEU A 307 -16.43 1.29 1.21
C LEU A 307 -16.27 0.79 2.66
N GLN A 308 -15.95 -0.49 2.88
CA GLN A 308 -15.68 -1.06 4.21
C GLN A 308 -14.18 -1.25 4.48
N CYS A 309 -13.31 -0.97 3.51
CA CYS A 309 -11.87 -1.21 3.62
C CYS A 309 -11.09 -0.01 4.19
N HIS A 310 -11.63 1.20 4.13
CA HIS A 310 -10.96 2.43 4.55
C HIS A 310 -11.53 3.00 5.86
#